data_AF-A0A3M1RE88-F1
#
_entry.id   AF-A0A3M1RE88-F1
#
_cell.length_a   1.000
_cell.length_b   1.000
_cell.length_c   1.000
_cell.angle_alpha   90.00
_cell.angle_beta   90.00
_cell.angle_gamma   90.00
#
_symmetry.space_group_name_H-M   'P 1'
#
loop_
_entity.id
_entity.type
_entity.pdbx_description
1 polymer ?
#
loop_
_entity_poly.entity_id
_entity_poly.type
_entity_poly.pdbx_seq_one_letter_code
_entity_poly.pdbx_strand_id
1 'polypeptide(L)'
;MARCAYCSKEELLPFTCSYCGEAFCGDHRLPEKHGCRGFSRERWLSRQGARSTQPPLYKAAYEVPGVMEIERFGGERDGEAPASHFDVDEKLVAALILLLILLLGIISRAL
;
A
#
# COMPACT_ATOMS: atom_id res chain seq x y z
N MET A 1 -33.27 5.59 15.49
CA MET A 1 -32.21 4.60 15.20
C MET A 1 -31.77 4.76 13.76
N ALA A 2 -30.51 4.48 13.44
CA ALA A 2 -30.05 4.44 12.06
C ALA A 2 -30.05 3.00 11.54
N ARG A 3 -30.33 2.81 10.25
CA ARG A 3 -30.30 1.51 9.59
C ARG A 3 -29.00 1.33 8.83
N CYS A 4 -28.43 0.14 8.93
CA CYS A 4 -27.28 -0.26 8.13
C CYS A 4 -27.65 -0.24 6.64
N ALA A 5 -26.91 0.49 5.82
CA ALA A 5 -27.17 0.56 4.37
C ALA A 5 -26.94 -0.78 3.64
N TYR A 6 -26.16 -1.69 4.24
CA TYR A 6 -25.87 -3.00 3.65
C TYR A 6 -26.86 -4.10 4.06
N CYS A 7 -27.15 -4.24 5.36
CA CYS A 7 -27.99 -5.34 5.89
C CYS A 7 -29.29 -4.89 6.54
N SER A 8 -29.59 -3.59 6.51
CA SER A 8 -30.81 -2.97 7.07
C SER A 8 -31.06 -3.20 8.57
N LYS A 9 -30.10 -3.77 9.32
CA LYS A 9 -30.16 -3.86 10.78
C LYS A 9 -30.24 -2.46 11.38
N GLU A 10 -31.12 -2.30 12.37
CA GLU A 10 -31.21 -1.11 13.19
C GLU A 10 -30.16 -1.14 14.29
N GLU A 11 -29.37 -0.08 14.37
CA GLU A 11 -28.30 0.04 15.36
C GLU A 11 -28.46 1.35 16.13
N LEU A 12 -28.16 1.28 17.43
CA LEU A 12 -28.16 2.46 18.31
C LEU A 12 -26.93 3.34 18.04
N LEU A 13 -25.79 2.72 17.75
CA LEU A 13 -24.53 3.40 17.41
C LEU A 13 -24.09 3.03 15.97
N PRO A 14 -24.59 3.75 14.96
CA PRO A 14 -24.16 3.55 13.58
C PRO A 14 -22.72 4.03 13.35
N PHE A 15 -21.99 3.32 12.50
CA PHE A 15 -20.69 3.74 12.00
C PHE A 15 -20.82 4.41 10.64
N THR A 16 -20.40 5.67 10.53
CA THR A 16 -20.38 6.38 9.26
C THR A 16 -19.06 6.13 8.52
N CYS A 17 -19.12 5.60 7.30
CA CYS A 17 -17.94 5.35 6.50
C CYS A 17 -17.37 6.65 5.94
N SER A 18 -16.08 6.94 6.18
CA SER A 18 -15.43 8.17 5.67
C SER A 18 -15.22 8.21 4.15
N TYR A 19 -15.50 7.10 3.44
CA TYR A 19 -15.32 7.00 1.99
C TYR A 19 -16.63 7.20 1.23
N CYS A 20 -17.73 6.60 1.69
CA CYS A 20 -19.04 6.70 1.03
C CYS A 20 -20.08 7.53 1.81
N GLY A 21 -19.82 7.87 3.08
CA GLY A 21 -20.71 8.68 3.91
C GLY A 21 -21.94 7.94 4.46
N GLU A 22 -22.13 6.66 4.12
CA GLU A 22 -23.27 5.86 4.60
C GLU A 22 -23.06 5.28 6.00
N ALA A 23 -24.17 4.94 6.66
CA ALA A 23 -24.22 4.36 8.00
C ALA A 23 -24.26 2.82 7.97
N PHE A 24 -23.43 2.18 8.80
CA PHE A 24 -23.30 0.73 8.88
C PHE A 24 -23.33 0.23 10.33
N CYS A 25 -23.72 -1.03 10.53
CA CYS A 25 -23.64 -1.70 11.84
C CYS A 25 -22.21 -2.16 12.15
N GLY A 26 -21.96 -2.66 13.37
CA GLY A 26 -20.64 -3.12 13.82
C GLY A 26 -19.98 -4.16 12.90
N ASP A 27 -20.78 -5.04 12.28
CA ASP A 27 -20.32 -6.09 11.37
C ASP A 27 -19.88 -5.53 10.00
N HIS A 28 -20.49 -4.43 9.55
CA HIS A 28 -20.30 -3.86 8.22
C HIS A 28 -19.53 -2.53 8.22
N ARG A 29 -18.93 -2.15 9.35
CA ARG A 29 -18.18 -0.89 9.49
C ARG A 29 -16.91 -0.80 8.63
N LEU A 30 -16.32 -1.95 8.24
CA LEU A 30 -15.14 -1.98 7.38
C LEU A 30 -15.52 -1.81 5.91
N PRO A 31 -14.74 -1.05 5.10
CA PRO A 31 -15.00 -0.85 3.67
C PRO A 31 -15.11 -2.14 2.87
N GLU A 32 -14.34 -3.17 3.24
CA GLU A 32 -14.36 -4.48 2.58
C GLU A 32 -15.64 -5.28 2.87
N LYS A 33 -16.31 -5.03 4.00
CA LYS A 33 -17.50 -5.77 4.43
C LYS A 33 -18.79 -5.29 3.78
N HIS A 34 -18.86 -4.02 3.38
CA HIS A 34 -20.05 -3.47 2.69
C HIS A 34 -19.81 -3.14 1.21
N GLY A 35 -18.65 -3.52 0.65
CA GLY A 35 -18.34 -3.24 -0.76
C GLY A 35 -18.26 -1.76 -1.08
N CYS A 36 -17.52 -1.00 -0.27
CA CYS A 36 -17.48 0.46 -0.37
C CYS A 36 -17.01 0.95 -1.76
N ARG A 37 -17.86 1.73 -2.44
CA ARG A 37 -17.54 2.29 -3.77
C ARG A 37 -16.36 3.28 -3.75
N GLY A 38 -16.15 3.97 -2.63
CA GLY A 38 -15.03 4.90 -2.44
C GLY A 38 -13.72 4.24 -1.99
N PHE A 39 -13.72 2.92 -1.83
CA PHE A 39 -12.54 2.18 -1.39
C PHE A 39 -11.68 1.75 -2.57
N SER A 40 -10.53 2.41 -2.73
CA SER A 40 -9.43 1.90 -3.56
C SER A 40 -8.41 1.25 -2.63
N ARG A 41 -8.11 -0.03 -2.87
CA ARG A 41 -7.09 -0.80 -2.13
C ARG A 41 -5.72 -0.14 -2.23
N GLU A 42 -5.34 0.33 -3.41
CA GLU A 42 -4.10 1.07 -3.64
C GLU A 42 -4.06 2.35 -2.80
N ARG A 43 -5.10 3.19 -2.86
CA ARG A 43 -5.19 4.42 -2.05
C ARG A 43 -5.14 4.13 -0.54
N TRP A 44 -5.69 3.01 -0.10
CA TRP A 44 -5.69 2.60 1.30
C TRP A 44 -4.30 2.12 1.77
N LEU A 45 -3.58 1.36 0.93
CA LEU A 45 -2.22 0.91 1.20
C LEU A 45 -1.23 2.09 1.24
N SER A 46 -1.30 3.00 0.27
CA SER A 46 -0.42 4.19 0.22
C SER A 46 -0.55 5.05 1.49
N ARG A 47 -1.77 5.21 2.04
CA ARG A 47 -1.98 6.00 3.26
C ARG A 47 -1.54 5.29 4.55
N GLN A 48 -1.57 3.96 4.61
CA GLN A 48 -1.14 3.24 5.81
C GLN A 48 0.37 3.13 5.92
N GLY A 49 1.08 3.02 4.79
CA GLY A 49 2.54 3.16 4.78
C GLY A 49 2.98 4.46 5.46
N ALA A 50 2.26 5.56 5.23
CA ALA A 50 2.53 6.86 5.82
C ALA A 50 2.11 7.02 7.31
N ARG A 51 1.15 6.21 7.81
CA ARG A 51 0.54 6.39 9.14
C ARG A 51 1.11 5.45 10.21
N SER A 52 1.87 4.43 9.82
CA SER A 52 2.44 3.43 10.73
C SER A 52 3.58 3.95 11.64
N THR A 53 4.11 5.16 11.39
CA THR A 53 5.19 5.76 12.19
C THR A 53 4.70 6.66 13.31
N GLN A 54 3.39 6.94 13.42
CA GLN A 54 2.85 7.68 14.55
C GLN A 54 2.29 6.69 15.58
N PRO A 55 2.94 6.52 16.74
CA PRO A 55 2.38 5.73 17.82
C PRO A 55 1.00 6.30 18.20
N PRO A 56 0.04 5.47 18.62
CA PRO A 56 -1.22 5.95 19.16
C PRO A 56 -0.94 7.02 20.22
N LEU A 57 -1.64 8.15 20.18
CA LEU A 57 -1.42 9.25 21.14
C LEU A 57 -1.60 8.80 22.61
N TYR A 58 -2.31 7.71 22.86
CA TYR A 58 -2.42 7.11 24.19
C TYR A 58 -1.10 6.48 24.70
N LYS A 59 -0.12 6.21 23.82
CA LYS A 59 1.23 5.74 24.19
C LYS A 59 2.24 6.87 24.40
N ALA A 60 1.87 8.12 24.14
CA ALA A 60 2.78 9.26 24.27
C ALA A 60 2.71 9.96 25.65
N ALA A 61 1.75 9.59 26.50
CA ALA A 61 1.44 10.30 27.75
C ALA A 61 1.97 9.64 29.03
N TYR A 62 2.82 8.60 28.94
CA TYR A 62 3.61 8.15 30.07
C TYR A 62 5.09 8.32 29.72
N GLU A 63 5.75 9.25 30.39
CA GLU A 63 7.19 9.47 30.23
C GLU A 63 7.91 8.22 30.74
N VAL A 64 8.74 7.60 29.90
CA VAL A 64 9.59 6.48 30.28
C VAL A 64 10.94 7.08 30.70
N PRO A 65 11.32 7.08 31.99
CA PRO A 65 12.63 7.61 32.39
C PRO A 65 13.72 6.69 31.84
N GLY A 66 14.62 7.22 31.01
CA GLY A 66 15.86 6.52 30.60
C GLY A 66 16.12 6.31 29.11
N VAL A 67 15.35 6.90 28.19
CA VAL A 67 15.72 6.87 26.76
C VAL A 67 16.65 8.04 26.43
N MET A 68 17.93 7.75 26.15
CA MET A 68 18.87 8.77 25.68
C MET A 68 18.46 9.23 24.27
N GLU A 69 18.32 10.54 24.13
CA GLU A 69 17.83 11.23 22.95
C GLU A 69 18.85 11.12 21.81
N ILE A 70 18.56 10.29 20.80
CA ILE A 70 19.35 10.28 19.56
C ILE A 70 18.90 11.45 18.69
N GLU A 71 19.83 12.37 18.40
CA GLU A 71 19.51 13.56 17.61
C GLU A 71 18.98 13.18 16.23
N ARG A 72 17.81 13.74 15.95
CA ARG A 72 17.01 13.51 14.75
C ARG A 72 17.68 14.17 13.55
N PHE A 73 18.52 13.43 12.84
CA PHE A 73 18.92 13.79 11.47
C PHE A 73 17.68 13.77 10.57
N GLY A 74 17.07 14.94 10.38
CA GLY A 74 16.04 15.17 9.39
C GLY A 74 16.65 15.12 7.99
N GLY A 75 16.63 13.95 7.37
CA GLY A 75 16.90 13.84 5.94
C GLY A 75 15.65 14.23 5.15
N GLU A 76 15.75 15.32 4.38
CA GLU A 76 14.93 15.56 3.19
C GLU A 76 14.93 14.26 2.37
N ARG A 77 13.75 13.73 2.05
CA ARG A 77 13.62 12.55 1.19
C ARG A 77 12.81 12.92 -0.02
N ASP A 78 13.53 13.17 -1.10
CA ASP A 78 13.04 13.17 -2.47
C ASP A 78 12.44 11.78 -2.73
N GLY A 79 11.11 11.73 -2.67
CA GLY A 79 10.35 10.50 -2.81
C GLY A 79 10.33 10.06 -4.26
N GLU A 80 11.28 9.22 -4.66
CA GLU A 80 11.11 8.35 -5.82
C GLU A 80 10.46 7.05 -5.34
N ALA A 81 9.23 6.80 -5.77
CA ALA A 81 8.53 5.55 -5.48
C ALA A 81 9.30 4.38 -6.13
N PRO A 82 9.48 3.22 -5.47
CA PRO A 82 10.03 2.06 -6.16
C PRO A 82 8.99 1.55 -7.14
N ALA A 83 9.11 1.96 -8.41
CA ALA A 83 8.61 1.16 -9.49
C ALA A 83 9.23 -0.24 -9.32
N SER A 84 8.42 -1.28 -9.39
CA SER A 84 8.90 -2.65 -9.44
C SER A 84 9.77 -2.81 -10.69
N HIS A 85 11.06 -2.54 -10.54
CA HIS A 85 12.08 -2.78 -11.53
C HIS A 85 12.33 -4.28 -11.52
N PHE A 86 11.81 -4.98 -12.53
CA PHE A 86 12.31 -6.29 -12.86
C PHE A 86 13.70 -6.06 -13.47
N ASP A 87 14.73 -6.07 -12.63
CA ASP A 87 16.14 -6.07 -13.04
C ASP A 87 16.42 -7.34 -13.86
N VAL A 88 16.06 -7.35 -15.14
CA VAL A 88 16.77 -8.22 -16.08
C VAL A 88 18.18 -7.65 -16.17
N ASP A 89 19.16 -8.37 -15.63
CA ASP A 89 20.55 -7.95 -15.68
C ASP A 89 20.88 -7.49 -17.11
N GLU A 90 21.35 -6.26 -17.30
CA GLU A 90 21.73 -5.73 -18.61
C GLU A 90 22.69 -6.70 -19.34
N LYS A 91 23.48 -7.44 -18.55
CA LYS A 91 24.38 -8.50 -19.03
C LYS A 91 23.62 -9.73 -19.54
N LEU A 92 22.52 -10.12 -18.90
CA LEU A 92 21.65 -11.22 -19.35
C LEU A 92 20.95 -10.85 -20.67
N VAL A 93 20.42 -9.62 -20.78
CA VAL A 93 19.78 -9.14 -22.02
C VAL A 93 20.78 -9.11 -23.16
N ALA A 94 21.99 -8.57 -22.93
CA ALA A 94 23.05 -8.55 -23.94
C ALA A 94 23.48 -9.97 -24.36
N ALA A 95 23.60 -10.91 -23.41
CA ALA A 95 23.95 -12.29 -23.70
C ALA A 95 22.90 -13.00 -24.58
N LEU A 96 21.61 -12.81 -24.31
CA LEU A 96 20.53 -13.40 -25.11
C LEU A 96 20.48 -12.83 -26.53
N ILE A 97 20.69 -11.52 -26.69
CA ILE A 97 20.74 -10.86 -28.01
C ILE A 97 21.94 -11.38 -28.82
N LEU A 98 23.12 -11.47 -28.21
CA LEU A 98 24.31 -11.99 -28.88
C LEU A 98 24.14 -13.46 -29.29
N LEU A 99 23.56 -14.29 -28.41
CA LEU A 99 23.24 -15.68 -28.72
C LEU A 99 22.30 -15.77 -29.93
N LEU A 100 21.24 -14.97 -29.97
CA LEU A 100 20.28 -14.93 -31.08
C LEU A 100 20.97 -14.55 -32.41
N ILE A 101 21.80 -13.50 -32.41
CA ILE A 101 22.52 -13.04 -33.62
C ILE A 101 23.47 -14.13 -34.13
N LEU A 102 24.18 -14.82 -33.23
CA LEU A 102 25.07 -15.92 -33.61
C LEU A 102 24.29 -17.08 -34.23
N LEU A 103 23.17 -17.48 -33.63
CA LEU A 103 22.32 -18.56 -34.15
C LEU A 103 21.74 -18.19 -35.52
N LEU A 104 21.22 -16.98 -35.69
CA LEU A 104 20.71 -16.49 -36.98
C LEU A 104 21.82 -16.44 -38.05
N GLY A 105 23.04 -16.05 -37.67
CA GLY A 105 24.19 -16.02 -38.56
C GLY A 105 24.68 -17.41 -39.01
N ILE A 106 24.61 -18.41 -38.14
CA ILE A 106 24.93 -19.81 -38.47
C ILE A 106 23.88 -20.38 -39.44
N ILE A 107 22.59 -20.14 -39.16
CA ILE A 107 21.48 -20.60 -40.01
C ILE A 107 21.57 -19.97 -41.41
N SER A 108 21.88 -18.68 -41.50
CA SER A 108 22.01 -17.94 -42.77
C SER A 108 23.19 -18.39 -43.63
N ARG A 109 24.18 -19.08 -43.05
CA ARG A 109 25.33 -19.66 -43.76
C ARG A 109 25.11 -21.11 -44.18
N ALA A 110 24.12 -21.78 -43.60
CA ALA A 110 23.80 -23.18 -43.87
C ALA A 110 22.68 -23.35 -44.91
N LEU A 111 21.96 -22.28 -45.24
CA LEU A 111 20.98 -22.18 -46.33
C LEU A 111 21.63 -21.62 -47.59
#